data_AF-M6HUZ6-F1
#
_entry.id   AF-M6HUZ6-F1
#
_cell.length_a   1.000
_cell.length_b   1.000
_cell.length_c   1.000
_cell.angle_alpha   90.00
_cell.angle_beta   90.00
_cell.angle_gamma   90.00
#
_symmetry.space_group_name_H-M   'P 1'
#
loop_
_entity.id
_entity.type
_entity.pdbx_description
1 polymer ?
#
loop_
_entity_poly.entity_id
_entity_poly.type
_entity_poly.pdbx_seq_one_letter_code
_entity_poly.pdbx_strand_id
1 'polypeptide(L)'
;MVTSGTGPNRLTTEKLASTIQRITDELNMKVCLSAGLLDIEKAQVLKEAGLDRYNHNLNTSENHYSEICDTHTYLQRAQTLDSVSKAGIGMCSGVIVGMGESFQDIVDVAFQLKSFRVISIPVNFFIPVKGHAIKNPSVLTPELCVRILCMFRLINPDSEIRIAAGREGHLRSLSATALFAANSLFSSGYLNVKGSEILETVAMIRDAGFVPELSNGEILPENFGTESFYSEKNFPELYKFKKF
;
A
#
# COMPACT_ATOMS: atom_id res chain seq x y z
N MET A 1 9.34 7.29 -3.51
CA MET A 1 10.71 7.32 -2.95
C MET A 1 10.68 6.80 -1.52
N VAL A 2 11.73 6.11 -1.09
CA VAL A 2 11.85 5.58 0.29
C VAL A 2 13.27 5.78 0.82
N THR A 3 13.40 6.06 2.11
CA THR A 3 14.68 6.06 2.83
C THR A 3 14.62 5.09 4.02
N SER A 4 15.78 4.69 4.52
CA SER A 4 15.91 3.95 5.79
C SER A 4 16.19 4.89 6.96
N GLY A 5 15.92 4.43 8.18
CA GLY A 5 16.17 5.17 9.42
C GLY A 5 14.92 5.79 10.05
N THR A 6 15.11 6.42 11.21
CA THR A 6 14.02 6.96 12.04
C THR A 6 13.37 8.20 11.44
N GLY A 7 14.10 9.03 10.69
CA GLY A 7 13.62 10.28 10.11
C GLY A 7 14.78 11.07 9.48
N PRO A 8 14.53 11.94 8.48
CA PRO A 8 15.59 12.73 7.89
C PRO A 8 16.02 13.86 8.83
N ASN A 9 17.32 14.15 8.86
CA ASN A 9 17.83 15.41 9.40
C ASN A 9 17.63 16.54 8.37
N ARG A 10 17.99 17.78 8.73
CA ARG A 10 17.82 18.95 7.86
C ARG A 10 18.50 18.79 6.51
N LEU A 11 19.78 18.42 6.48
CA LEU A 11 20.55 18.24 5.24
C LEU A 11 19.94 17.15 4.33
N THR A 12 19.49 16.04 4.91
CA THR A 12 18.80 14.98 4.16
C THR A 12 17.45 15.48 3.62
N THR A 13 16.73 16.29 4.39
CA THR A 13 15.45 16.87 3.96
C THR A 13 15.65 17.80 2.76
N GLU A 14 16.66 18.68 2.78
CA GLU A 14 17.01 19.57 1.66
C GLU A 14 17.38 18.78 0.39
N LYS A 15 18.13 17.68 0.54
CA LYS A 15 18.46 16.79 -0.59
C LYS A 15 17.23 16.09 -1.16
N LEU A 16 16.34 15.61 -0.30
CA LEU A 16 15.08 14.99 -0.72
C LEU A 16 14.21 16.01 -1.45
N ALA A 17 14.09 17.22 -0.92
CA ALA A 17 13.35 18.33 -1.54
C ALA A 17 13.89 18.64 -2.95
N SER A 18 15.21 18.81 -3.10
CA SER A 18 15.81 19.03 -4.43
C SER A 18 15.52 17.87 -5.40
N THR A 19 15.53 16.63 -4.92
CA THR A 19 15.20 15.46 -5.76
C THR A 19 13.73 15.44 -6.16
N ILE A 20 12.82 15.74 -5.22
CA ILE A 20 11.38 15.80 -5.47
C ILE A 20 11.07 16.88 -6.49
N GLN A 21 11.65 18.08 -6.34
CA GLN A 21 11.44 19.18 -7.28
C GLN A 21 11.85 18.79 -8.69
N ARG A 22 13.02 18.16 -8.86
CA ARG A 22 13.46 17.66 -10.17
C ARG A 22 12.52 16.62 -10.78
N ILE A 23 12.02 15.67 -9.99
CA ILE A 23 11.07 14.66 -10.50
C ILE A 23 9.77 15.33 -10.95
N THR A 24 9.26 16.26 -10.15
CA THR A 24 8.02 16.99 -10.46
C THR A 24 8.19 17.83 -11.72
N ASP A 25 9.27 18.60 -11.83
CA ASP A 25 9.51 19.54 -12.93
C ASP A 25 9.90 18.83 -14.24
N GLU A 26 10.74 17.80 -14.16
CA GLU A 26 11.29 17.11 -15.34
C GLU A 26 10.37 16.00 -15.87
N LEU A 27 9.61 15.33 -15.00
CA LEU A 27 8.83 14.13 -15.35
C LEU A 27 7.31 14.30 -15.19
N ASN A 28 6.85 15.41 -14.59
CA ASN A 28 5.44 15.63 -14.27
C ASN A 28 4.80 14.46 -13.49
N MET A 29 5.58 13.85 -12.58
CA MET A 29 5.15 12.71 -11.78
C MET A 29 4.81 13.13 -10.35
N LYS A 30 3.70 12.59 -9.82
CA LYS A 30 3.38 12.71 -8.39
C LYS A 30 4.37 11.91 -7.56
N VAL A 31 4.95 12.53 -6.53
CA VAL A 31 5.91 11.88 -5.64
C VAL A 31 5.26 11.51 -4.30
N CYS A 32 5.34 10.23 -3.95
CA CYS A 32 5.06 9.74 -2.60
C CYS A 32 6.39 9.42 -1.89
N LEU A 33 6.64 10.02 -0.72
CA LEU A 33 7.86 9.83 0.07
C LEU A 33 7.57 9.07 1.36
N SER A 34 8.38 8.04 1.64
CA SER A 34 8.43 7.36 2.94
C SER A 34 9.81 7.58 3.57
N ALA A 35 9.93 8.49 4.53
CA ALA A 35 11.23 8.85 5.13
C ALA A 35 11.29 8.78 6.67
N GLY A 36 10.29 8.20 7.33
CA GLY A 36 10.25 8.08 8.79
C GLY A 36 9.49 9.21 9.47
N LEU A 37 9.93 9.61 10.67
CA LEU A 37 9.36 10.67 11.48
C LEU A 37 9.65 12.04 10.85
N LEU A 38 8.63 12.89 10.84
CA LEU A 38 8.67 14.20 10.20
C LEU A 38 8.03 15.24 11.12
N ASP A 39 8.72 16.34 11.36
CA ASP A 39 8.16 17.52 12.01
C ASP A 39 7.61 18.51 10.96
N ILE A 40 6.92 19.54 11.44
CA ILE A 40 6.25 20.51 10.59
C ILE A 40 7.21 21.30 9.70
N GLU A 41 8.40 21.67 10.21
CA GLU A 41 9.38 22.45 9.45
C GLU A 41 9.89 21.64 8.26
N LYS A 42 10.27 20.37 8.47
CA LYS A 42 10.68 19.48 7.37
C LYS A 42 9.53 19.17 6.42
N ALA A 43 8.31 19.05 6.93
CA ALA A 43 7.13 18.83 6.09
C ALA A 43 6.87 20.02 5.15
N GLN A 44 6.98 21.25 5.62
CA GLN A 44 6.84 22.46 4.80
C GLN A 44 7.88 22.50 3.67
N VAL A 45 9.15 22.22 3.98
CA VAL A 45 10.23 22.16 2.97
C VAL A 45 9.90 21.14 1.86
N LEU A 46 9.41 19.95 2.24
CA LEU A 46 9.04 18.93 1.26
C LEU A 46 7.78 19.32 0.46
N LYS A 47 6.82 20.00 1.07
CA LYS A 47 5.62 20.50 0.39
C LYS A 47 5.99 21.53 -0.68
N GLU A 48 6.84 22.49 -0.33
CA GLU A 48 7.31 23.54 -1.22
C GLU A 48 8.05 22.96 -2.43
N ALA A 49 8.77 21.85 -2.24
CA ALA A 49 9.40 21.11 -3.33
C ALA A 49 8.45 20.32 -4.24
N GLY A 50 7.14 20.31 -3.95
CA GLY A 50 6.13 19.63 -4.74
C GLY A 50 5.76 18.22 -4.28
N LEU A 51 6.05 17.85 -3.02
CA LEU A 51 5.67 16.53 -2.52
C LEU A 51 4.13 16.36 -2.51
N ASP A 52 3.66 15.31 -3.18
CA ASP A 52 2.22 14.98 -3.30
C ASP A 52 1.72 14.22 -2.07
N ARG A 53 2.40 13.12 -1.72
CA ARG A 53 2.02 12.25 -0.58
C ARG A 53 3.19 11.94 0.34
N TYR A 54 2.91 11.78 1.63
CA TYR A 54 3.85 11.25 2.61
C TYR A 54 3.34 9.93 3.19
N ASN A 55 4.15 8.89 3.12
CA ASN A 55 3.83 7.57 3.64
C ASN A 55 4.39 7.37 5.05
N HIS A 56 3.50 7.24 6.03
CA HIS A 56 3.85 6.97 7.42
C HIS A 56 2.77 6.15 8.14
N ASN A 57 2.90 4.82 8.15
CA ASN A 57 1.88 3.93 8.73
C ASN A 57 1.70 4.11 10.24
N LEU A 58 0.51 3.87 10.79
CA LEU A 58 0.35 3.67 12.25
C LEU A 58 0.80 2.28 12.69
N ASN A 59 0.84 1.32 11.75
CA ASN A 59 1.21 -0.09 11.91
C ASN A 59 0.18 -0.91 12.70
N THR A 60 -0.27 -0.46 13.86
CA THR A 60 -1.28 -1.12 14.72
C THR A 60 -1.97 -0.07 15.62
N SER A 61 -2.81 -0.50 16.56
CA SER A 61 -3.42 0.36 17.58
C SER A 61 -2.38 0.94 18.55
N GLU A 62 -2.74 2.00 19.27
CA GLU A 62 -1.89 2.53 20.34
C GLU A 62 -1.61 1.48 21.44
N ASN A 63 -2.63 0.70 21.79
CA ASN A 63 -2.57 -0.31 22.86
C ASN A 63 -1.63 -1.48 22.52
N HIS A 64 -1.46 -1.81 21.24
CA HIS A 64 -0.59 -2.91 20.80
C HIS A 64 0.80 -2.44 20.35
N TYR A 65 1.02 -1.13 20.21
CA TYR A 65 2.23 -0.61 19.57
C TYR A 65 3.52 -0.98 20.31
N SER A 66 3.51 -1.01 21.65
CA SER A 66 4.69 -1.36 22.45
C SER A 66 5.14 -2.81 22.29
N GLU A 67 4.27 -3.70 21.81
CA GLU A 67 4.62 -5.10 21.53
C GLU A 67 5.40 -5.26 20.22
N ILE A 68 5.33 -4.26 19.33
CA ILE A 68 5.94 -4.31 17.99
C ILE A 68 7.14 -3.38 17.82
N CYS A 69 7.25 -2.31 18.62
CA CYS A 69 8.34 -1.34 18.49
C CYS A 69 8.66 -0.61 19.80
N ASP A 70 9.95 -0.55 20.12
CA ASP A 70 10.53 0.06 21.32
C ASP A 70 11.38 1.32 21.04
N THR A 71 11.82 1.52 19.80
CA THR A 71 12.71 2.63 19.40
C THR A 71 12.04 3.99 19.25
N HIS A 72 10.72 4.02 19.07
CA HIS A 72 9.92 5.24 18.93
C HIS A 72 8.48 4.94 19.35
N THR A 73 7.73 5.95 19.79
CA THR A 73 6.40 5.77 20.36
C THR A 73 5.30 5.91 19.31
N TYR A 74 4.11 5.38 19.61
CA TYR A 74 2.90 5.61 18.81
C TYR A 74 2.61 7.12 18.65
N LEU A 75 2.75 7.89 19.73
CA LEU A 75 2.55 9.35 19.71
C LEU A 75 3.45 10.05 18.69
N GLN A 76 4.72 9.65 18.54
CA GLN A 76 5.63 10.23 17.54
C GLN A 76 5.13 9.98 16.10
N ARG A 77 4.50 8.81 15.85
CA ARG A 77 3.91 8.49 14.54
C ARG A 77 2.66 9.33 14.28
N ALA A 78 1.79 9.46 15.28
CA ALA A 78 0.62 10.32 15.23
C ALA A 78 0.99 11.80 14.99
N GLN A 79 2.03 12.30 15.66
CA GLN A 79 2.57 13.66 15.47
C GLN A 79 3.14 13.86 14.06
N THR A 80 3.70 12.82 13.45
CA THR A 80 4.17 12.87 12.06
C THR A 80 2.98 13.06 11.10
N LEU A 81 1.88 12.33 11.31
CA LEU A 81 0.65 12.51 10.51
C LEU A 81 0.05 13.91 10.67
N ASP A 82 0.01 14.44 11.89
CA ASP A 82 -0.42 15.81 12.15
C ASP A 82 0.46 16.86 11.43
N SER A 83 1.78 16.67 11.46
CA SER A 83 2.73 17.55 10.75
C SER A 83 2.53 17.52 9.23
N VAL A 84 2.35 16.33 8.65
CA VAL A 84 2.06 16.13 7.22
C VAL A 84 0.73 16.81 6.83
N SER A 85 -0.30 16.64 7.66
CA SER A 85 -1.61 17.26 7.47
C SER A 85 -1.54 18.78 7.50
N LYS A 86 -0.87 19.35 8.51
CA LYS A 86 -0.67 20.81 8.66
C LYS A 86 0.12 21.43 7.51
N ALA A 87 1.06 20.68 6.92
CA ALA A 87 1.79 21.11 5.72
C ALA A 87 0.97 20.98 4.42
N GLY A 88 -0.25 20.43 4.46
CA GLY A 88 -1.09 20.24 3.28
C GLY A 88 -0.55 19.16 2.32
N ILE A 89 0.15 18.16 2.84
CA ILE A 89 0.63 16.99 2.07
C ILE A 89 -0.39 15.87 2.20
N GLY A 90 -0.66 15.13 1.11
CA GLY A 90 -1.55 13.98 1.14
C GLY A 90 -1.03 12.87 2.05
N MET A 91 -1.86 12.35 2.95
CA MET A 91 -1.45 11.29 3.86
C MET A 91 -1.64 9.89 3.26
N CYS A 92 -0.56 9.11 3.27
CA CYS A 92 -0.60 7.67 3.05
C CYS A 92 -0.22 6.99 4.38
N SER A 93 -1.16 6.31 5.02
CA SER A 93 -0.92 5.68 6.32
C SER A 93 -1.82 4.48 6.50
N GLY A 94 -1.27 3.37 6.99
CA GLY A 94 -2.06 2.17 7.19
C GLY A 94 -1.52 1.28 8.29
N VAL A 95 -1.78 -0.01 8.12
CA VAL A 95 -1.68 -1.03 9.17
C VAL A 95 -0.91 -2.24 8.64
N ILE A 96 -0.36 -3.04 9.56
CA ILE A 96 0.08 -4.40 9.32
C ILE A 96 -0.80 -5.29 10.20
N VAL A 97 -1.55 -6.19 9.58
CA VAL A 97 -2.49 -7.08 10.27
C VAL A 97 -1.87 -8.46 10.42
N GLY A 98 -2.02 -9.10 11.58
CA GLY A 98 -1.49 -10.43 11.89
C GLY A 98 -0.21 -10.43 12.71
N MET A 99 0.13 -9.33 13.39
CA MET A 99 1.27 -9.22 14.28
C MET A 99 0.99 -9.74 15.70
N GLY A 100 -0.24 -10.17 15.98
CA GLY A 100 -0.68 -10.65 17.30
C GLY A 100 -1.65 -9.70 18.00
N GLU A 101 -2.06 -8.63 17.31
CA GLU A 101 -3.08 -7.70 17.77
C GLU A 101 -4.48 -8.35 17.84
N SER A 102 -5.35 -7.82 18.70
CA SER A 102 -6.74 -8.26 18.80
C SER A 102 -7.59 -7.69 17.66
N PHE A 103 -8.80 -8.24 17.46
CA PHE A 103 -9.74 -7.62 16.51
C PHE A 103 -10.13 -6.19 16.90
N GLN A 104 -10.16 -5.88 18.20
CA GLN A 104 -10.43 -4.52 18.66
C GLN A 104 -9.31 -3.56 18.22
N ASP A 105 -8.05 -3.99 18.30
CA ASP A 105 -6.90 -3.18 17.85
C ASP A 105 -6.99 -2.84 16.36
N ILE A 106 -7.42 -3.80 15.53
CA ILE A 106 -7.60 -3.60 14.08
C ILE A 106 -8.73 -2.60 13.80
N VAL A 107 -9.80 -2.62 14.58
CA VAL A 107 -10.91 -1.66 14.47
C VAL A 107 -10.47 -0.27 14.94
N ASP A 108 -9.75 -0.20 16.06
CA ASP A 108 -9.28 1.05 16.65
C ASP A 108 -8.36 1.81 15.69
N VAL A 109 -7.39 1.12 15.08
CA VAL A 109 -6.49 1.75 14.10
C VAL A 109 -7.25 2.18 12.83
N ALA A 110 -8.29 1.47 12.41
CA ALA A 110 -9.12 1.88 11.27
C ALA A 110 -9.89 3.19 11.56
N PHE A 111 -10.42 3.35 12.78
CA PHE A 111 -11.03 4.62 13.23
C PHE A 111 -10.00 5.73 13.42
N GLN A 112 -8.79 5.40 13.88
CA GLN A 112 -7.72 6.40 14.00
C GLN A 112 -7.31 6.94 12.62
N LEU A 113 -7.16 6.08 11.62
CA LEU A 113 -6.84 6.51 10.25
C LEU A 113 -7.94 7.41 9.68
N LYS A 114 -9.21 7.12 10.01
CA LYS A 114 -10.35 7.99 9.68
C LYS A 114 -10.25 9.36 10.35
N SER A 115 -9.89 9.42 11.63
CA SER A 115 -9.78 10.68 12.37
C SER A 115 -8.69 11.59 11.78
N PHE A 116 -7.62 11.01 11.25
CA PHE A 116 -6.59 11.71 10.49
C PHE A 116 -7.00 12.05 9.05
N ARG A 117 -8.14 11.59 8.54
CA ARG A 117 -8.56 11.78 7.13
C ARG A 117 -7.52 11.27 6.13
N VAL A 118 -6.95 10.10 6.40
CA VAL A 118 -5.95 9.49 5.53
C VAL A 118 -6.58 9.16 4.17
N ILE A 119 -5.99 9.66 3.08
CA ILE A 119 -6.55 9.50 1.73
C ILE A 119 -6.15 8.17 1.08
N SER A 120 -5.08 7.53 1.55
CA SER A 120 -4.58 6.26 1.04
C SER A 120 -4.16 5.35 2.20
N ILE A 121 -4.92 4.28 2.42
CA ILE A 121 -4.76 3.35 3.53
C ILE A 121 -4.23 2.00 3.02
N PRO A 122 -2.91 1.76 3.10
CA PRO A 122 -2.34 0.44 2.85
C PRO A 122 -2.66 -0.54 3.99
N VAL A 123 -3.40 -1.60 3.67
CA VAL A 123 -3.60 -2.74 4.57
C VAL A 123 -2.59 -3.81 4.19
N ASN A 124 -1.56 -3.97 5.01
CA ASN A 124 -0.56 -5.02 4.88
C ASN A 124 -1.00 -6.21 5.74
N PHE A 125 -0.67 -7.42 5.30
CA PHE A 125 -0.75 -8.63 6.09
C PHE A 125 0.66 -9.03 6.50
N PHE A 126 0.85 -9.39 7.76
CA PHE A 126 2.15 -9.72 8.32
C PHE A 126 2.77 -10.91 7.57
N ILE A 127 3.99 -10.73 7.07
CA ILE A 127 4.75 -11.77 6.40
C ILE A 127 5.86 -12.19 7.37
N PRO A 128 5.80 -13.41 7.95
CA PRO A 128 6.80 -13.88 8.90
C PRO A 128 8.08 -14.28 8.16
N VAL A 129 8.95 -13.29 7.90
CA VAL A 129 10.30 -13.53 7.38
C VAL A 129 11.22 -14.01 8.50
N LYS A 130 12.19 -14.88 8.18
CA LYS A 130 13.13 -15.42 9.17
C LYS A 130 13.83 -14.29 9.93
N GLY A 131 13.79 -14.34 11.27
CA GLY A 131 14.42 -13.36 12.15
C GLY A 131 13.52 -12.20 12.62
N HIS A 132 12.21 -12.25 12.35
CA HIS A 132 11.29 -11.24 12.89
C HIS A 132 11.19 -11.30 14.43
N ALA A 133 10.87 -10.16 15.05
CA ALA A 133 10.73 -10.02 16.51
C ALA A 133 9.33 -10.38 17.05
N ILE A 134 8.33 -10.52 16.17
CA ILE A 134 6.94 -10.84 16.55
C ILE A 134 6.87 -12.21 17.21
N LYS A 135 6.34 -12.30 18.44
CA LYS A 135 6.32 -13.53 19.23
C LYS A 135 5.14 -14.44 18.92
N ASN A 136 3.95 -13.86 18.76
CA ASN A 136 2.69 -14.58 18.63
C ASN A 136 1.89 -14.07 17.42
N PRO A 137 2.37 -14.29 16.18
CA PRO A 137 1.66 -13.82 14.99
C PRO A 137 0.30 -14.52 14.84
N SER A 138 -0.73 -13.77 14.47
CA SER A 138 -2.07 -14.33 14.25
C SER A 138 -2.12 -15.14 12.96
N VAL A 139 -2.89 -16.23 12.97
CA VAL A 139 -3.17 -17.00 11.74
C VAL A 139 -4.24 -16.27 10.95
N LEU A 140 -3.88 -15.80 9.75
CA LEU A 140 -4.81 -15.14 8.84
C LEU A 140 -5.31 -16.13 7.78
N THR A 141 -6.64 -16.26 7.68
CA THR A 141 -7.28 -16.97 6.57
C THR A 141 -7.60 -15.99 5.44
N PRO A 142 -7.68 -16.44 4.18
CA PRO A 142 -8.12 -15.60 3.07
C PRO A 142 -9.44 -14.88 3.34
N GLU A 143 -10.41 -15.57 3.94
CA GLU A 143 -11.71 -14.99 4.29
C GLU A 143 -11.59 -13.87 5.33
N LEU A 144 -10.78 -14.08 6.38
CA LEU A 144 -10.54 -13.05 7.38
C LEU A 144 -9.88 -11.82 6.77
N CYS A 145 -8.90 -11.99 5.88
CA CYS A 145 -8.28 -10.90 5.14
C CYS A 145 -9.30 -10.08 4.33
N VAL A 146 -10.22 -10.74 3.62
CA VAL A 146 -11.31 -10.05 2.90
C VAL A 146 -12.21 -9.30 3.89
N ARG A 147 -12.59 -9.91 5.01
CA ARG A 147 -13.42 -9.27 6.05
C ARG A 147 -12.77 -8.01 6.62
N ILE A 148 -11.46 -8.06 6.87
CA ILE A 148 -10.68 -6.90 7.31
C ILE A 148 -10.73 -5.79 6.25
N LEU A 149 -10.50 -6.10 4.97
CA LEU A 149 -10.57 -5.12 3.89
C LEU A 149 -11.97 -4.49 3.77
N CYS A 150 -13.04 -5.28 3.88
CA CYS A 150 -14.42 -4.79 3.92
C CYS A 150 -14.65 -3.84 5.10
N MET A 151 -14.15 -4.18 6.29
CA MET A 151 -14.24 -3.32 7.47
C MET A 151 -13.53 -1.97 7.23
N PHE A 152 -12.30 -2.00 6.71
CA PHE A 152 -11.56 -0.78 6.37
C PHE A 152 -12.32 0.10 5.39
N ARG A 153 -12.90 -0.49 4.34
CA ARG A 153 -13.75 0.23 3.36
C ARG A 153 -14.98 0.85 4.00
N LEU A 154 -15.69 0.12 4.87
CA LEU A 154 -16.91 0.63 5.51
C LEU A 154 -16.61 1.79 6.48
N ILE A 155 -15.50 1.72 7.21
CA ILE A 155 -15.09 2.80 8.12
C ILE A 155 -14.57 4.02 7.34
N ASN A 156 -13.80 3.78 6.28
CA ASN A 156 -13.11 4.80 5.47
C ASN A 156 -13.61 4.80 4.00
N PRO A 157 -14.87 5.21 3.75
CA PRO A 157 -15.49 5.08 2.43
C PRO A 157 -14.78 5.89 1.34
N ASP A 158 -14.29 7.09 1.69
CA ASP A 158 -13.66 8.04 0.75
C ASP A 158 -12.16 7.81 0.55
N SER A 159 -11.56 6.90 1.33
CA SER A 159 -10.13 6.60 1.25
C SER A 159 -9.84 5.55 0.18
N GLU A 160 -8.70 5.67 -0.48
CA GLU A 160 -8.11 4.59 -1.26
C GLU A 160 -7.72 3.45 -0.29
N ILE A 161 -8.34 2.27 -0.40
CA ILE A 161 -7.96 1.10 0.38
C ILE A 161 -7.01 0.28 -0.48
N ARG A 162 -5.77 0.16 -0.04
CA ARG A 162 -4.70 -0.49 -0.80
C ARG A 162 -4.37 -1.86 -0.22
N ILE A 163 -4.55 -2.92 -1.01
CA ILE A 163 -4.03 -4.25 -0.67
C ILE A 163 -2.51 -4.21 -0.82
N ALA A 164 -1.82 -4.17 0.31
CA ALA A 164 -0.38 -3.96 0.36
C ALA A 164 0.38 -5.30 0.53
N ALA A 165 1.46 -5.31 1.32
CA ALA A 165 2.29 -6.50 1.50
C ALA A 165 1.49 -7.71 1.99
N GLY A 166 1.75 -8.89 1.42
CA GLY A 166 1.20 -10.16 1.90
C GLY A 166 -0.04 -10.64 1.17
N ARG A 167 -0.50 -9.91 0.14
CA ARG A 167 -1.65 -10.27 -0.70
C ARG A 167 -1.57 -11.71 -1.19
N GLU A 168 -0.47 -12.09 -1.83
CA GLU A 168 -0.34 -13.37 -2.53
C GLU A 168 -0.43 -14.55 -1.56
N GLY A 169 0.24 -14.45 -0.41
CA GLY A 169 0.28 -15.52 0.59
C GLY A 169 -1.01 -15.66 1.39
N HIS A 170 -1.68 -14.54 1.68
CA HIS A 170 -2.83 -14.49 2.58
C HIS A 170 -4.17 -14.52 1.85
N LEU A 171 -4.36 -13.74 0.78
CA LEU A 171 -5.63 -13.72 0.04
C LEU A 171 -5.75 -14.88 -0.95
N ARG A 172 -4.65 -15.37 -1.52
CA ARG A 172 -4.63 -16.53 -2.43
C ARG A 172 -5.69 -16.37 -3.54
N SER A 173 -6.59 -17.35 -3.68
CA SER A 173 -7.70 -17.35 -4.65
C SER A 173 -8.74 -16.24 -4.43
N LEU A 174 -8.76 -15.58 -3.27
CA LEU A 174 -9.67 -14.46 -3.00
C LEU A 174 -9.07 -13.09 -3.36
N SER A 175 -7.88 -13.04 -3.94
CA SER A 175 -7.23 -11.77 -4.29
C SER A 175 -8.07 -10.91 -5.26
N ALA A 176 -8.70 -11.54 -6.26
CA ALA A 176 -9.64 -10.87 -7.17
C ALA A 176 -10.91 -10.40 -6.44
N THR A 177 -11.50 -11.24 -5.59
CA THR A 177 -12.67 -10.89 -4.78
C THR A 177 -12.40 -9.72 -3.83
N ALA A 178 -11.17 -9.62 -3.29
CA ALA A 178 -10.78 -8.54 -2.39
C ALA A 178 -10.81 -7.16 -3.06
N LEU A 179 -10.72 -7.09 -4.41
CA LEU A 179 -10.80 -5.82 -5.16
C LEU A 179 -12.16 -5.14 -5.06
N PHE A 180 -13.22 -5.88 -4.71
CA PHE A 180 -14.53 -5.27 -4.46
C PHE A 180 -14.57 -4.42 -3.18
N ALA A 181 -13.64 -4.65 -2.25
CA ALA A 181 -13.46 -3.81 -1.07
C ALA A 181 -12.31 -2.80 -1.23
N ALA A 182 -11.24 -3.18 -1.93
CA ALA A 182 -10.01 -2.42 -2.07
C ALA A 182 -9.76 -1.99 -3.52
N ASN A 183 -9.46 -0.72 -3.73
CA ASN A 183 -9.36 -0.12 -5.07
C ASN A 183 -7.92 0.27 -5.44
N SER A 184 -6.93 -0.30 -4.77
CA SER A 184 -5.50 -0.05 -5.00
C SER A 184 -4.66 -1.23 -4.55
N LEU A 185 -3.49 -1.42 -5.17
CA LEU A 185 -2.54 -2.48 -4.86
C LEU A 185 -1.15 -2.15 -5.44
N PHE A 186 -0.13 -2.88 -5.00
CA PHE A 186 1.19 -2.81 -5.64
C PHE A 186 1.22 -3.70 -6.89
N SER A 187 1.67 -3.13 -8.01
CA SER A 187 1.66 -3.82 -9.30
C SER A 187 2.70 -4.93 -9.41
N SER A 188 3.87 -4.75 -8.78
CA SER A 188 4.98 -5.70 -8.86
C SER A 188 5.75 -5.75 -7.54
N GLY A 189 5.54 -6.84 -6.79
CA GLY A 189 6.24 -7.10 -5.53
C GLY A 189 6.23 -5.96 -4.51
N TYR A 190 7.15 -6.05 -3.56
CA TYR A 190 7.29 -5.11 -2.46
C TYR A 190 8.78 -4.80 -2.21
N LEU A 191 9.05 -3.80 -1.36
CA LEU A 191 10.42 -3.36 -1.11
C LEU A 191 11.35 -4.48 -0.61
N ASN A 192 10.84 -5.34 0.29
CA ASN A 192 11.66 -6.33 1.01
C ASN A 192 11.31 -7.79 0.67
N VAL A 193 10.20 -8.02 -0.03
CA VAL A 193 9.67 -9.36 -0.29
C VAL A 193 9.06 -9.39 -1.67
N LYS A 194 9.17 -10.55 -2.33
CA LYS A 194 8.56 -10.76 -3.65
C LYS A 194 7.03 -10.82 -3.50
N GLY A 195 6.35 -10.38 -4.54
CA GLY A 195 4.90 -10.54 -4.73
C GLY A 195 4.67 -11.04 -6.15
N SER A 196 3.45 -10.91 -6.67
CA SER A 196 3.18 -11.26 -8.06
C SER A 196 3.82 -10.27 -9.03
N GLU A 197 4.03 -10.73 -10.25
CA GLU A 197 4.52 -9.90 -11.35
C GLU A 197 3.41 -8.98 -11.88
N ILE A 198 3.81 -7.91 -12.57
CA ILE A 198 2.87 -6.91 -13.10
C ILE A 198 1.82 -7.51 -14.04
N LEU A 199 2.20 -8.48 -14.88
CA LEU A 199 1.28 -9.09 -15.85
C LEU A 199 0.19 -9.91 -15.15
N GLU A 200 0.55 -10.70 -14.14
CA GLU A 200 -0.40 -11.47 -13.33
C GLU A 200 -1.33 -10.56 -12.56
N THR A 201 -0.80 -9.48 -11.99
CA THR A 201 -1.59 -8.47 -11.27
C THR A 201 -2.61 -7.81 -12.20
N VAL A 202 -2.21 -7.42 -13.41
CA VAL A 202 -3.11 -6.78 -14.38
C VAL A 202 -4.18 -7.75 -14.87
N ALA A 203 -3.82 -9.01 -15.13
CA ALA A 203 -4.79 -10.05 -15.49
C ALA A 203 -5.85 -10.23 -14.38
N MET A 204 -5.43 -10.34 -13.12
CA MET A 204 -6.34 -10.46 -11.97
C MET A 204 -7.32 -9.28 -11.86
N ILE A 205 -6.86 -8.04 -12.11
CA ILE A 205 -7.73 -6.85 -12.09
C ILE A 205 -8.81 -6.96 -13.17
N ARG A 206 -8.44 -7.38 -14.39
CA ARG A 206 -9.37 -7.53 -15.51
C ARG A 206 -10.34 -8.68 -15.32
N ASP A 207 -9.87 -9.82 -14.84
CA ASP A 207 -10.70 -11.00 -14.56
C ASP A 207 -11.76 -10.70 -13.49
N ALA A 208 -11.46 -9.78 -12.57
CA ALA A 208 -12.41 -9.27 -11.58
C ALA A 208 -13.40 -8.23 -12.14
N GLY A 209 -13.27 -7.82 -13.40
CA GLY A 209 -14.12 -6.84 -14.07
C GLY A 209 -13.74 -5.38 -13.85
N PHE A 210 -12.52 -5.10 -13.37
CA PHE A 210 -12.03 -3.74 -13.12
C PHE A 210 -11.08 -3.25 -14.22
N VAL A 211 -10.91 -1.92 -14.27
CA VAL A 211 -9.96 -1.26 -15.18
C VAL A 211 -8.63 -1.02 -14.46
N PRO A 212 -7.51 -1.57 -14.95
CA PRO A 212 -6.20 -1.30 -14.37
C PRO A 212 -5.72 0.12 -14.73
N GLU A 213 -5.58 0.96 -13.71
CA GLU A 213 -5.13 2.34 -13.79
C GLU A 213 -3.78 2.51 -13.06
N LEU A 214 -2.85 3.25 -13.65
CA LEU A 214 -1.59 3.65 -13.02
C LEU A 214 -1.82 4.82 -12.05
N SER A 215 -0.88 5.06 -11.12
CA SER A 215 -1.04 6.10 -10.10
C SER A 215 -1.13 7.55 -10.64
N ASN A 216 -0.81 7.76 -11.92
CA ASN A 216 -0.95 9.03 -12.62
C ASN A 216 -2.30 9.18 -13.34
N GLY A 217 -3.18 8.17 -13.30
CA GLY A 217 -4.48 8.18 -14.00
C GLY A 217 -4.47 7.50 -15.37
N GLU A 218 -3.32 7.02 -15.84
CA GLU A 218 -3.23 6.36 -17.14
C GLU A 218 -3.83 4.94 -17.08
N ILE A 219 -4.75 4.65 -17.99
CA ILE A 219 -5.34 3.33 -18.14
C ILE A 219 -4.40 2.44 -18.95
N LEU A 220 -4.12 1.23 -18.45
CA LEU A 220 -3.30 0.27 -19.18
C LEU A 220 -4.04 -0.27 -20.42
N PRO A 221 -3.39 -0.31 -21.61
CA PRO A 221 -4.01 -0.80 -22.84
C PRO A 221 -4.61 -2.19 -22.70
N GLU A 222 -5.77 -2.47 -23.30
CA GLU A 222 -6.48 -3.76 -23.18
C GLU A 222 -5.60 -4.98 -23.54
N ASN A 223 -4.69 -4.82 -24.49
CA ASN A 223 -3.77 -5.87 -24.94
C ASN A 223 -2.52 -6.07 -24.05
N PHE A 224 -2.35 -5.27 -22.99
CA PHE A 224 -1.21 -5.36 -22.10
C PHE A 224 -1.24 -6.69 -21.33
N GLY A 225 -0.31 -7.60 -21.63
CA GLY A 225 -0.18 -8.87 -20.91
C GLY A 225 -1.23 -9.94 -21.24
N THR A 226 -2.03 -9.75 -22.28
CA THR A 226 -3.07 -10.72 -22.68
C THR A 226 -2.58 -11.61 -23.82
N GLU A 227 -1.98 -12.77 -23.48
CA GLU A 227 -2.13 -13.93 -24.36
C GLU A 227 -3.41 -14.66 -23.92
N SER A 228 -4.43 -14.69 -24.79
CA SER A 228 -5.66 -15.43 -24.49
C SER A 228 -5.32 -16.90 -24.22
N PHE A 229 -5.82 -17.45 -23.11
CA PHE A 229 -5.71 -18.89 -22.84
C PHE A 229 -6.25 -19.69 -24.03
N TYR A 230 -7.32 -19.18 -24.67
CA TYR A 230 -7.98 -19.73 -25.86
C TYR A 230 -7.33 -19.38 -27.21
N SER A 231 -6.12 -18.81 -27.21
CA SER A 231 -5.39 -18.56 -28.46
C SER A 231 -5.05 -19.85 -29.19
N GLU A 232 -4.97 -19.80 -30.53
CA GLU A 232 -4.62 -20.96 -31.37
C GLU A 232 -3.30 -21.61 -30.95
N LYS A 233 -2.34 -20.79 -30.50
CA LYS A 233 -1.04 -21.21 -29.96
C LYS A 233 -1.14 -22.21 -28.81
N ASN A 234 -2.18 -22.10 -27.98
CA ASN A 234 -2.39 -22.96 -26.82
C ASN A 234 -3.23 -24.20 -27.14
N PHE A 235 -3.87 -24.23 -28.31
CA PHE A 235 -4.71 -25.34 -28.77
C PHE A 235 -4.35 -25.80 -30.19
N PRO A 236 -3.07 -26.06 -30.51
CA PRO A 236 -2.62 -26.31 -31.88
C PRO A 236 -3.34 -27.51 -32.53
N GLU A 237 -3.74 -28.48 -31.71
CA GLU A 237 -4.46 -29.70 -32.12
C GLU A 237 -5.93 -29.44 -32.51
N LEU A 238 -6.60 -28.45 -31.90
CA LEU A 238 -8.00 -28.12 -32.21
C LEU A 238 -8.15 -27.42 -33.56
N TYR A 239 -7.09 -26.77 -34.05
CA TYR A 239 -7.07 -26.04 -35.32
C TYR A 239 -6.42 -26.84 -36.47
N LYS A 240 -6.07 -28.12 -36.26
CA LYS A 240 -5.49 -29.00 -37.30
C LYS A 240 -6.44 -29.25 -38.47
N PHE A 241 -7.74 -29.16 -38.26
CA PHE A 241 -8.73 -29.25 -39.32
C PHE A 241 -9.17 -27.84 -39.67
N LYS A 242 -8.56 -27.25 -40.71
CA LYS A 242 -9.06 -25.99 -41.28
C LYS A 242 -10.52 -26.19 -41.65
N LYS A 243 -11.42 -25.34 -41.14
CA LYS A 243 -12.78 -25.25 -41.67
C LYS A 243 -12.67 -24.90 -43.15
N PHE A 244 -13.24 -25.76 -44.00
CA PHE A 244 -13.48 -25.47 -45.42
C PHE A 244 -14.51 -24.35 -45.55
#